data_AF-A0A976H9K0-F1
#
_entry.id   AF-A0A976H9K0-F1
#
_cell.length_a   1.000
_cell.length_b   1.000
_cell.length_c   1.000
_cell.angle_alpha   90.00
_cell.angle_beta   90.00
_cell.angle_gamma   90.00
#
_symmetry.space_group_name_H-M   'P 1'
#
loop_
_entity.id
_entity.type
_entity.pdbx_description
1 polymer ?
#
loop_
_entity_poly.entity_id
_entity_poly.type
_entity_poly.pdbx_seq_one_letter_code
_entity_poly.pdbx_strand_id
1 'polypeptide(L)'
;MKYVRLNITTEGPSEMEFAKKYLAEYLAPFGVIVDARSVMTSKNRFKKYRGGLSSYERVKNDVLNWIKEESKNEGVFFTTMFDLYALPNDFPNFETSLKQKNPYTRIEFLEKSLSDDINVRNFIPYLQLHEFEALLLANPKNLAVEYDNAETKIQQLEHLLSTHQGNPELINTGTETAPSKQIIKLIPEYKGNKVTVGVHLAGFDGIGFLKQKCPHFDKWVTKLEQLSL
;
A
#
# COMPACT_ATOMS: atom_id res chain seq x y z
N MET A 1 -4.19 -23.56 16.78
CA MET A 1 -4.14 -22.18 16.25
C MET A 1 -5.40 -21.94 15.45
N LYS A 2 -6.14 -20.88 15.76
CA LYS A 2 -7.26 -20.43 14.92
C LYS A 2 -6.63 -19.69 13.74
N TYR A 3 -6.97 -20.09 12.51
CA TYR A 3 -6.52 -19.38 11.33
C TYR A 3 -7.61 -18.41 10.90
N VAL A 4 -7.20 -17.25 10.41
CA VAL A 4 -8.09 -16.25 9.82
C VAL A 4 -7.63 -15.92 8.41
N ARG A 5 -8.56 -15.59 7.52
CA ARG A 5 -8.26 -15.15 6.16
C ARG A 5 -8.28 -13.63 6.12
N LEU A 6 -7.25 -13.03 5.53
CA LEU A 6 -7.18 -11.60 5.28
C LEU A 6 -7.22 -11.37 3.77
N ASN A 7 -8.32 -10.78 3.29
CA ASN A 7 -8.50 -10.42 1.89
C ASN A 7 -8.11 -8.95 1.68
N ILE A 8 -7.10 -8.71 0.84
CA ILE A 8 -6.54 -7.38 0.59
C ILE A 8 -6.99 -6.89 -0.78
N THR A 9 -7.77 -5.82 -0.81
CA THR A 9 -8.08 -5.13 -2.07
C THR A 9 -6.97 -4.11 -2.36
N THR A 10 -6.29 -4.26 -3.48
CA THR A 10 -5.15 -3.40 -3.83
C THR A 10 -5.46 -2.47 -4.98
N GLU A 11 -4.71 -1.38 -5.12
CA GLU A 11 -4.85 -0.50 -6.26
C GLU A 11 -4.40 -1.20 -7.54
N GLY A 12 -3.16 -1.71 -7.56
CA GLY A 12 -2.51 -2.21 -8.75
C GLY A 12 -1.73 -3.50 -8.54
N PRO A 13 -0.89 -3.88 -9.52
CA PRO A 13 -0.08 -5.08 -9.47
C PRO A 13 1.01 -5.04 -8.39
N SER A 14 1.65 -3.89 -8.16
CA SER A 14 2.77 -3.80 -7.22
C SER A 14 2.35 -4.16 -5.80
N GLU A 15 1.27 -3.54 -5.30
CA GLU A 15 0.72 -3.79 -3.97
C GLU A 15 0.19 -5.22 -3.85
N MET A 16 -0.41 -5.75 -4.93
CA MET A 16 -0.92 -7.13 -4.97
C MET A 16 0.20 -8.16 -4.84
N GLU A 17 1.28 -8.00 -5.62
CA GLU A 17 2.44 -8.89 -5.57
C GLU A 17 3.16 -8.77 -4.22
N PHE A 18 3.32 -7.55 -3.70
CA PHE A 18 3.88 -7.33 -2.37
C PHE A 18 3.07 -8.03 -1.27
N ALA A 19 1.73 -7.88 -1.31
CA ALA A 19 0.82 -8.51 -0.37
C ALA A 19 0.91 -10.04 -0.42
N LYS A 20 0.86 -10.63 -1.63
CA LYS A 20 0.89 -12.09 -1.82
C LYS A 20 2.22 -12.74 -1.48
N LYS A 21 3.31 -12.01 -1.65
CA LYS A 21 4.66 -12.54 -1.41
C LYS A 21 5.13 -12.24 0.00
N TYR A 22 5.36 -10.96 0.31
CA TYR A 22 6.06 -10.56 1.52
C TYR A 22 5.15 -10.45 2.73
N LEU A 23 3.96 -9.87 2.56
CA LEU A 23 3.01 -9.73 3.67
C LEU A 23 2.41 -11.09 4.06
N ALA A 24 2.08 -11.93 3.08
CA ALA A 24 1.60 -13.30 3.32
C ALA A 24 2.63 -14.15 4.09
N GLU A 25 3.90 -14.11 3.67
CA GLU A 25 4.98 -14.83 4.36
C GLU A 25 5.15 -14.34 5.80
N TYR A 26 5.14 -13.02 6.01
CA TYR A 26 5.30 -12.42 7.33
C TYR A 26 4.14 -12.69 8.29
N LEU A 27 2.90 -12.69 7.78
CA LEU A 27 1.69 -12.86 8.59
C LEU A 27 1.33 -14.33 8.86
N ALA A 28 1.90 -15.28 8.11
CA ALA A 28 1.62 -16.70 8.28
C ALA A 28 1.93 -17.25 9.70
N PRO A 29 3.05 -16.90 10.37
CA PRO A 29 3.31 -17.29 11.76
C PRO A 29 2.29 -16.76 12.76
N PHE A 30 1.60 -15.66 12.43
CA PHE A 30 0.52 -15.08 13.22
C PHE A 30 -0.83 -15.74 12.91
N GLY A 31 -0.89 -16.85 12.15
CA GLY A 31 -2.15 -17.53 11.84
C GLY A 31 -3.05 -16.76 10.86
N VAL A 32 -2.50 -15.80 10.12
CA VAL A 32 -3.23 -14.99 9.14
C VAL A 32 -2.87 -15.41 7.72
N ILE A 33 -3.87 -15.87 6.97
CA ILE A 33 -3.73 -16.33 5.59
C ILE A 33 -4.13 -15.19 4.66
N VAL A 34 -3.19 -14.67 3.88
CA VAL A 34 -3.42 -13.52 2.99
C VAL A 34 -3.87 -13.98 1.61
N ASP A 35 -4.92 -13.35 1.08
CA ASP A 35 -5.23 -13.31 -0.35
C ASP A 35 -5.34 -11.85 -0.80
N ALA A 36 -5.00 -11.55 -2.05
CA ALA A 36 -5.02 -10.19 -2.57
C ALA A 36 -5.55 -10.10 -4.00
N ARG A 37 -6.26 -9.00 -4.28
CA ARG A 37 -6.82 -8.73 -5.60
C ARG A 37 -6.82 -7.24 -5.88
N SER A 38 -6.35 -6.83 -7.06
CA SER A 38 -6.45 -5.43 -7.46
C SER A 38 -7.91 -5.05 -7.80
N VAL A 39 -8.27 -3.78 -7.58
CA VAL A 39 -9.61 -3.24 -7.87
C VAL A 39 -9.99 -3.51 -9.32
N MET A 40 -11.20 -4.02 -9.53
CA MET A 40 -11.75 -4.21 -10.88
C MET A 40 -12.12 -2.89 -11.54
N THR A 41 -11.37 -2.48 -12.56
CA THR A 41 -11.59 -1.23 -13.29
C THR A 41 -12.57 -1.35 -14.44
N SER A 42 -12.65 -2.52 -15.07
CA SER A 42 -13.72 -2.83 -16.03
C SER A 42 -13.90 -4.34 -16.21
N LYS A 43 -15.00 -4.75 -16.82
CA LYS A 43 -15.21 -6.15 -17.23
C LYS A 43 -15.91 -6.18 -18.59
N ASN A 44 -15.50 -7.10 -19.46
CA ASN A 44 -16.30 -7.53 -20.60
C ASN A 44 -16.73 -8.98 -20.39
N ARG A 45 -17.48 -9.56 -21.34
CA ARG A 45 -18.05 -10.92 -21.23
C ARG A 45 -16.98 -12.01 -21.04
N PHE A 46 -15.72 -11.74 -21.38
CA PHE A 46 -14.63 -12.72 -21.41
C PHE A 46 -13.46 -12.38 -20.47
N LYS A 47 -13.36 -11.15 -19.97
CA LYS A 47 -12.19 -10.66 -19.24
C LYS A 47 -12.56 -9.58 -18.23
N LYS A 48 -12.00 -9.69 -17.02
CA LYS A 48 -12.00 -8.62 -16.01
C LYS A 48 -10.66 -7.88 -16.11
N TYR A 49 -10.71 -6.55 -16.15
CA TYR A 49 -9.56 -5.67 -16.07
C TYR A 49 -9.45 -5.14 -14.64
N ARG A 50 -8.25 -5.14 -14.08
CA ARG A 50 -7.98 -4.75 -12.69
C ARG A 50 -6.77 -3.82 -12.64
N GLY A 51 -6.78 -2.83 -11.74
CA GLY A 51 -5.70 -1.85 -11.59
C GLY A 51 -6.13 -0.39 -11.72
N GLY A 52 -5.93 0.41 -10.68
CA GLY A 52 -6.19 1.86 -10.63
C GLY A 52 -7.53 2.25 -9.99
N LEU A 53 -7.59 3.41 -9.34
CA LEU A 53 -8.75 3.90 -8.59
C LEU A 53 -9.47 5.02 -9.34
N SER A 54 -10.16 4.70 -10.45
CA SER A 54 -10.81 5.72 -11.29
C SER A 54 -12.09 6.33 -10.70
N SER A 55 -12.75 5.64 -9.76
CA SER A 55 -13.91 6.14 -9.02
C SER A 55 -14.08 5.35 -7.73
N TYR A 56 -14.37 6.06 -6.65
CA TYR A 56 -14.63 5.47 -5.36
C TYR A 56 -15.84 4.53 -5.39
N GLU A 57 -16.89 4.86 -6.14
CA GLU A 57 -18.07 4.01 -6.26
C GLU A 57 -17.71 2.60 -6.75
N ARG A 58 -16.77 2.49 -7.70
CA ARG A 58 -16.29 1.20 -8.20
C ARG A 58 -15.49 0.44 -7.14
N VAL A 59 -14.63 1.14 -6.40
CA VAL A 59 -13.86 0.59 -5.28
C VAL A 59 -14.80 0.02 -4.23
N LYS A 60 -15.77 0.83 -3.79
CA LYS A 60 -16.81 0.45 -2.82
C LYS A 60 -17.56 -0.79 -3.28
N ASN A 61 -18.05 -0.80 -4.52
CA ASN A 61 -18.77 -1.94 -5.07
C ASN A 61 -17.91 -3.21 -5.13
N ASP A 62 -16.63 -3.12 -5.52
CA ASP A 62 -15.74 -4.29 -5.59
C ASP A 62 -15.44 -4.85 -4.19
N VAL A 63 -15.17 -3.98 -3.21
CA VAL A 63 -14.96 -4.35 -1.80
C VAL A 63 -16.20 -5.03 -1.22
N LEU A 64 -17.39 -4.40 -1.35
CA LEU A 64 -18.64 -4.95 -0.84
C LEU A 64 -19.02 -6.27 -1.52
N ASN A 65 -18.74 -6.42 -2.81
CA ASN A 65 -18.95 -7.69 -3.50
C ASN A 65 -18.04 -8.79 -2.94
N TRP A 66 -16.77 -8.51 -2.64
CA TRP A 66 -15.90 -9.52 -2.01
C TRP A 66 -16.40 -9.93 -0.63
N ILE A 67 -16.80 -8.94 0.18
CA ILE A 67 -17.35 -9.17 1.51
C ILE A 67 -18.59 -10.06 1.41
N LYS A 68 -19.45 -9.82 0.42
CA LYS A 68 -20.64 -10.65 0.17
C LYS A 68 -20.29 -12.06 -0.30
N GLU A 69 -19.30 -12.22 -1.19
CA GLU A 69 -18.81 -13.52 -1.67
C GLU A 69 -18.34 -14.42 -0.51
N GLU A 70 -17.76 -13.82 0.52
CA GLU A 70 -17.18 -14.49 1.67
C GLU A 70 -18.11 -14.50 2.91
N SER A 71 -19.33 -13.98 2.80
CA SER A 71 -20.26 -13.78 3.92
C SER A 71 -20.64 -15.06 4.69
N LYS A 72 -20.44 -16.24 4.08
CA LYS A 72 -20.69 -17.55 4.70
C LYS A 72 -19.48 -18.12 5.44
N ASN A 73 -18.31 -17.49 5.33
CA ASN A 73 -17.08 -17.94 5.94
C ASN A 73 -16.83 -17.14 7.22
N GLU A 74 -16.57 -17.85 8.32
CA GLU A 74 -16.14 -17.22 9.56
C GLU A 74 -14.64 -16.92 9.54
N GLY A 75 -14.19 -15.96 10.35
CA GLY A 75 -12.77 -15.63 10.47
C GLY A 75 -12.17 -15.02 9.20
N VAL A 76 -12.99 -14.35 8.37
CA VAL A 76 -12.51 -13.58 7.22
C VAL A 76 -12.45 -12.10 7.60
N PHE A 77 -11.36 -11.44 7.25
CA PHE A 77 -11.14 -10.01 7.41
C PHE A 77 -10.79 -9.39 6.06
N PHE A 78 -11.01 -8.08 5.96
CA PHE A 78 -10.81 -7.34 4.74
C PHE A 78 -9.99 -6.09 5.03
N THR A 79 -9.04 -5.77 4.16
CA THR A 79 -8.26 -4.53 4.22
C THR A 79 -8.05 -4.01 2.80
N THR A 80 -7.52 -2.80 2.71
CA THR A 80 -7.09 -2.19 1.45
C THR A 80 -5.57 -2.00 1.43
N MET A 81 -5.00 -1.78 0.26
CA MET A 81 -3.65 -1.23 0.09
C MET A 81 -3.68 -0.34 -1.15
N PHE A 82 -4.03 0.93 -0.93
CA PHE A 82 -4.28 1.93 -1.97
C PHE A 82 -3.32 3.10 -1.79
N ASP A 83 -2.77 3.63 -2.87
CA ASP A 83 -1.94 4.82 -2.77
C ASP A 83 -2.80 6.05 -2.50
N LEU A 84 -2.40 6.84 -1.49
CA LEU A 84 -3.10 8.06 -1.12
C LEU A 84 -3.24 9.03 -2.32
N TYR A 85 -2.25 9.07 -3.20
CA TYR A 85 -2.21 10.00 -4.34
C TYR A 85 -3.06 9.54 -5.53
N ALA A 86 -3.43 8.27 -5.56
CA ALA A 86 -4.32 7.72 -6.57
C ALA A 86 -5.80 7.77 -6.16
N LEU A 87 -6.11 8.21 -4.93
CA LEU A 87 -7.50 8.28 -4.48
C LEU A 87 -8.32 9.22 -5.38
N PRO A 88 -9.50 8.78 -5.82
CA PRO A 88 -10.36 9.59 -6.68
C PRO A 88 -11.04 10.69 -5.85
N ASN A 89 -11.43 11.78 -6.52
CA ASN A 89 -12.04 12.94 -5.85
C ASN A 89 -13.39 12.63 -5.19
N ASP A 90 -14.09 11.58 -5.64
CA ASP A 90 -15.35 11.09 -5.05
C ASP A 90 -15.13 10.20 -3.80
N PHE A 91 -13.89 10.05 -3.32
CA PHE A 91 -13.58 9.32 -2.09
C PHE A 91 -14.21 10.01 -0.86
N PRO A 92 -14.71 9.26 0.13
CA PRO A 92 -15.44 9.82 1.26
C PRO A 92 -14.59 10.85 2.03
N ASN A 93 -15.16 12.04 2.18
CA ASN A 93 -14.53 13.20 2.82
C ASN A 93 -13.19 13.66 2.22
N PHE A 94 -12.91 13.37 0.94
CA PHE A 94 -11.64 13.72 0.31
C PHE A 94 -11.32 15.21 0.34
N GLU A 95 -12.26 16.07 -0.06
CA GLU A 95 -12.05 17.54 -0.03
C GLU A 95 -11.80 18.07 1.39
N THR A 96 -12.47 17.50 2.40
CA THR A 96 -12.24 17.86 3.81
C THR A 96 -10.86 17.43 4.26
N SER A 97 -10.35 16.30 3.78
CA SER A 97 -9.00 15.82 4.09
C SER A 97 -7.90 16.79 3.63
N LEU A 98 -8.14 17.58 2.57
CA LEU A 98 -7.17 18.55 2.05
C LEU A 98 -6.83 19.66 3.06
N LYS A 99 -7.70 19.88 4.07
CA LYS A 99 -7.46 20.85 5.15
C LYS A 99 -6.48 20.33 6.20
N GLN A 100 -6.23 19.01 6.25
CA GLN A 100 -5.33 18.38 7.19
C GLN A 100 -3.88 18.57 6.73
N LYS A 101 -3.10 19.37 7.47
CA LYS A 101 -1.69 19.64 7.13
C LYS A 101 -0.77 18.48 7.48
N ASN A 102 -1.06 17.77 8.57
CA ASN A 102 -0.26 16.63 8.99
C ASN A 102 -0.65 15.39 8.16
N PRO A 103 0.31 14.72 7.49
CA PRO A 103 0.01 13.59 6.63
C PRO A 103 -0.60 12.41 7.38
N TYR A 104 -0.17 12.15 8.63
CA TYR A 104 -0.73 11.09 9.46
C TYR A 104 -2.16 11.39 9.91
N THR A 105 -2.44 12.62 10.32
CA THR A 105 -3.83 13.01 10.65
C THR A 105 -4.73 12.93 9.42
N ARG A 106 -4.21 13.29 8.23
CA ARG A 106 -4.96 13.19 6.98
C ARG A 106 -5.30 11.74 6.62
N ILE A 107 -4.32 10.84 6.72
CA ILE A 107 -4.54 9.44 6.34
C ILE A 107 -5.46 8.73 7.33
N GLU A 108 -5.27 8.94 8.64
CA GLU A 108 -6.15 8.39 9.68
C GLU A 108 -7.61 8.88 9.50
N PHE A 109 -7.80 10.13 9.09
CA PHE A 109 -9.12 10.68 8.77
C PHE A 109 -9.76 10.02 7.53
N LEU A 110 -8.98 9.80 6.47
CA LEU A 110 -9.47 9.15 5.24
C LEU A 110 -9.78 7.67 5.46
N GLU A 111 -8.92 6.96 6.19
CA GLU A 111 -9.17 5.56 6.58
C GLU A 111 -10.43 5.44 7.43
N LYS A 112 -10.62 6.34 8.41
CA LYS A 112 -11.86 6.39 9.18
C LYS A 112 -13.07 6.63 8.28
N SER A 113 -12.97 7.58 7.35
CA SER A 113 -14.04 7.90 6.40
C SER A 113 -14.40 6.70 5.52
N LEU A 114 -13.41 5.94 5.08
CA LEU A 114 -13.61 4.70 4.33
C LEU A 114 -14.25 3.61 5.20
N SER A 115 -13.80 3.45 6.44
CA SER A 115 -14.37 2.49 7.40
C SER A 115 -15.85 2.79 7.67
N ASP A 116 -16.19 4.06 7.91
CA ASP A 116 -17.55 4.50 8.20
C ASP A 116 -18.48 4.32 6.99
N ASP A 117 -17.99 4.56 5.76
CA ASP A 117 -18.79 4.43 4.54
C ASP A 117 -19.00 2.97 4.10
N ILE A 118 -18.00 2.09 4.31
CA ILE A 118 -18.14 0.64 4.08
C ILE A 118 -18.97 -0.01 5.19
N ASN A 119 -18.78 0.41 6.44
CA ASN A 119 -19.55 -0.01 7.62
C ASN A 119 -19.65 -1.53 7.83
N VAL A 120 -18.51 -2.22 7.77
CA VAL A 120 -18.40 -3.67 7.98
C VAL A 120 -17.43 -3.96 9.12
N ARG A 121 -17.85 -4.75 10.11
CA ARG A 121 -17.12 -4.97 11.38
C ARG A 121 -15.69 -5.51 11.18
N ASN A 122 -15.50 -6.38 10.20
CA ASN A 122 -14.25 -7.07 9.88
C ASN A 122 -13.48 -6.39 8.74
N PHE A 123 -13.77 -5.12 8.46
CA PHE A 123 -13.05 -4.31 7.49
C PHE A 123 -12.10 -3.33 8.20
N ILE A 124 -10.82 -3.38 7.83
CA ILE A 124 -9.72 -2.60 8.41
C ILE A 124 -9.07 -1.85 7.25
N PRO A 125 -9.51 -0.62 6.92
CA PRO A 125 -8.94 0.09 5.78
C PRO A 125 -7.48 0.44 6.03
N TYR A 126 -6.71 0.42 4.95
CA TYR A 126 -5.35 0.93 4.92
C TYR A 126 -5.07 1.69 3.62
N LEU A 127 -4.45 2.85 3.77
CA LEU A 127 -3.96 3.67 2.68
C LEU A 127 -2.44 3.75 2.78
N GLN A 128 -1.73 3.47 1.69
CA GLN A 128 -0.30 3.69 1.61
C GLN A 128 -0.06 5.20 1.53
N LEU A 129 0.68 5.73 2.51
CA LEU A 129 0.99 7.14 2.53
C LEU A 129 1.88 7.46 1.32
N HIS A 130 1.37 8.36 0.46
CA HIS A 130 1.93 8.73 -0.84
C HIS A 130 1.75 7.70 -1.96
N GLU A 131 2.70 6.78 -2.10
CA GLU A 131 2.79 5.76 -3.16
C GLU A 131 3.49 4.51 -2.60
N PHE A 132 3.33 3.36 -3.26
CA PHE A 132 4.06 2.13 -2.92
C PHE A 132 5.57 2.32 -2.78
N GLU A 133 6.17 3.14 -3.65
CA GLU A 133 7.61 3.41 -3.63
C GLU A 133 8.12 4.08 -2.34
N ALA A 134 7.24 4.59 -1.47
CA ALA A 134 7.65 4.98 -0.12
C ALA A 134 8.27 3.79 0.65
N LEU A 135 7.74 2.58 0.48
CA LEU A 135 8.31 1.38 1.10
C LEU A 135 9.69 1.04 0.53
N LEU A 136 9.89 1.22 -0.77
CA LEU A 136 11.20 1.04 -1.41
C LEU A 136 12.23 2.06 -0.90
N LEU A 137 11.81 3.30 -0.69
CA LEU A 137 12.67 4.35 -0.12
C LEU A 137 13.01 4.14 1.36
N ALA A 138 12.44 3.14 2.04
CA ALA A 138 12.86 2.78 3.40
C ALA A 138 14.34 2.35 3.46
N ASN A 139 14.85 1.79 2.36
CA ASN A 139 16.27 1.51 2.17
C ASN A 139 16.69 1.71 0.70
N PRO A 140 17.07 2.94 0.30
CA PRO A 140 17.47 3.22 -1.07
C PRO A 140 18.67 2.39 -1.56
N LYS A 141 19.48 1.84 -0.65
CA LYS A 141 20.63 1.00 -1.01
C LYS A 141 20.23 -0.26 -1.77
N ASN A 142 19.00 -0.76 -1.58
CA ASN A 142 18.51 -1.93 -2.29
C ASN A 142 18.47 -1.70 -3.81
N LEU A 143 18.39 -0.45 -4.27
CA LEU A 143 18.49 -0.12 -5.69
C LEU A 143 19.83 -0.55 -6.32
N ALA A 144 20.90 -0.68 -5.54
CA ALA A 144 22.20 -1.15 -6.03
C ALA A 144 22.18 -2.62 -6.48
N VAL A 145 21.18 -3.40 -6.07
CA VAL A 145 21.01 -4.81 -6.50
C VAL A 145 20.67 -4.90 -7.99
N GLU A 146 19.95 -3.91 -8.53
CA GLU A 146 19.39 -3.94 -9.88
C GLU A 146 19.97 -2.86 -10.80
N TYR A 147 20.52 -1.78 -10.23
CA TYR A 147 21.03 -0.63 -10.98
C TYR A 147 22.53 -0.45 -10.77
N ASP A 148 23.31 -0.99 -11.70
CA ASP A 148 24.75 -0.79 -11.75
C ASP A 148 25.13 0.69 -11.88
N ASN A 149 26.27 1.08 -11.31
CA ASN A 149 26.80 2.45 -11.35
C ASN A 149 25.84 3.52 -10.81
N ALA A 150 24.87 3.13 -9.97
CA ALA A 150 23.92 4.05 -9.35
C ALA A 150 24.37 4.62 -7.99
N GLU A 151 25.61 4.35 -7.55
CA GLU A 151 26.12 4.71 -6.22
C GLU A 151 25.85 6.18 -5.83
N THR A 152 26.20 7.12 -6.70
CA THR A 152 25.99 8.56 -6.44
C THR A 152 24.51 8.96 -6.44
N LYS A 153 23.67 8.26 -7.21
CA LYS A 153 22.22 8.46 -7.26
C LYS A 153 21.55 7.91 -5.99
N ILE A 154 22.00 6.76 -5.50
CA ILE A 154 21.55 6.13 -4.27
C ILE A 154 21.92 7.01 -3.06
N GLN A 155 23.15 7.52 -3.01
CA GLN A 155 23.57 8.46 -1.96
C GLN A 155 22.68 9.72 -1.92
N GLN A 156 22.19 10.20 -3.06
CA GLN A 156 21.22 11.31 -3.10
C GLN A 156 19.85 10.92 -2.52
N LEU A 157 19.36 9.70 -2.78
CA LEU A 157 18.13 9.18 -2.18
C LEU A 157 18.29 8.95 -0.67
N GLU A 158 19.43 8.45 -0.22
CA GLU A 158 19.74 8.31 1.21
C GLU A 158 19.82 9.68 1.90
N HIS A 159 20.44 10.67 1.25
CA HIS A 159 20.46 12.03 1.76
C HIS A 159 19.04 12.60 1.87
N LEU A 160 18.20 12.41 0.85
CA LEU A 160 16.78 12.80 0.91
C LEU A 160 16.06 12.10 2.08
N LEU A 161 16.22 10.79 2.24
CA LEU A 161 15.65 10.07 3.38
C LEU A 161 16.13 10.65 4.73
N SER A 162 17.40 11.04 4.83
CA SER A 162 17.98 11.65 6.03
C SER A 162 17.38 13.02 6.37
N THR A 163 16.99 13.82 5.37
CA THR A 163 16.33 15.12 5.59
C THR A 163 14.93 14.96 6.19
N HIS A 164 14.38 13.73 6.12
CA HIS A 164 13.12 13.32 6.72
C HIS A 164 13.33 12.40 7.95
N GLN A 165 14.50 12.50 8.59
CA GLN A 165 14.84 11.75 9.81
C GLN A 165 14.76 10.23 9.64
N GLY A 166 15.01 9.72 8.42
CA GLY A 166 14.94 8.29 8.14
C GLY A 166 13.52 7.75 7.94
N ASN A 167 12.51 8.60 7.87
CA ASN A 167 11.11 8.20 7.68
C ASN A 167 10.69 8.41 6.21
N PRO A 168 10.56 7.33 5.42
CA PRO A 168 10.22 7.43 4.01
C PRO A 168 8.76 7.84 3.78
N GLU A 169 7.87 7.63 4.76
CA GLU A 169 6.48 8.10 4.69
C GLU A 169 6.42 9.63 4.68
N LEU A 170 7.47 10.35 5.08
CA LEU A 170 7.49 11.82 4.99
C LEU A 170 8.11 12.34 3.70
N ILE A 171 8.58 11.46 2.81
CA ILE A 171 9.17 11.84 1.51
C ILE A 171 8.05 12.08 0.51
N ASN A 172 7.32 13.18 0.68
CA ASN A 172 6.47 13.78 -0.35
C ASN A 172 5.84 15.10 0.13
N THR A 173 5.86 16.13 -0.72
CA THR A 173 5.16 17.40 -0.47
C THR A 173 4.30 17.85 -1.66
N GLY A 174 4.16 17.04 -2.71
CA GLY A 174 3.36 17.41 -3.88
C GLY A 174 3.55 16.52 -5.11
N THR A 175 2.88 16.90 -6.20
CA THR A 175 2.82 16.09 -7.43
C THR A 175 4.20 15.82 -8.04
N GLU A 176 5.17 16.73 -7.93
CA GLU A 176 6.52 16.56 -8.49
C GLU A 176 7.53 15.91 -7.53
N THR A 177 7.17 15.72 -6.26
CA THR A 177 8.07 15.19 -5.23
C THR A 177 7.67 13.82 -4.72
N ALA A 178 6.74 13.15 -5.41
CA ALA A 178 6.28 11.80 -5.08
C ALA A 178 7.43 10.77 -5.05
N PRO A 179 7.37 9.76 -4.16
CA PRO A 179 8.44 8.77 -4.00
C PRO A 179 8.95 8.20 -5.32
N SER A 180 8.04 7.81 -6.20
CA SER A 180 8.43 7.20 -7.46
C SER A 180 9.09 8.19 -8.43
N LYS A 181 8.68 9.46 -8.40
CA LYS A 181 9.33 10.53 -9.19
C LYS A 181 10.74 10.84 -8.68
N GLN A 182 10.98 10.78 -7.37
CA GLN A 182 12.34 10.96 -6.82
C GLN A 182 13.28 9.88 -7.35
N ILE A 183 12.83 8.63 -7.36
CA ILE A 183 13.61 7.51 -7.91
C ILE A 183 13.81 7.71 -9.42
N ILE A 184 12.74 7.96 -10.19
CA ILE A 184 12.82 8.11 -11.66
C ILE A 184 13.71 9.29 -12.07
N LYS A 185 13.70 10.39 -11.30
CA LYS A 185 14.55 11.56 -11.59
C LYS A 185 16.03 11.19 -11.56
N LEU A 186 16.44 10.29 -10.66
CA LEU A 186 17.83 9.89 -10.48
C LEU A 186 18.17 8.64 -11.29
N ILE A 187 17.23 7.70 -11.39
CA ILE A 187 17.33 6.41 -12.09
C ILE A 187 16.14 6.30 -13.07
N PRO A 188 16.20 6.93 -14.25
CA PRO A 188 15.11 6.92 -15.24
C PRO A 188 14.65 5.52 -15.66
N GLU A 189 15.57 4.55 -15.64
CA GLU A 189 15.36 3.14 -15.95
C GLU A 189 14.31 2.49 -15.03
N TYR A 190 14.16 2.99 -13.80
CA TYR A 190 13.16 2.49 -12.85
C TYR A 190 11.72 2.60 -13.36
N LYS A 191 11.43 3.58 -14.24
CA LYS A 191 10.09 3.81 -14.76
C LYS A 191 9.47 2.58 -15.42
N GLY A 192 10.26 1.78 -16.14
CA GLY A 192 9.79 0.58 -16.83
C GLY A 192 9.67 -0.66 -15.94
N ASN A 193 10.34 -0.66 -14.79
CA ASN A 193 10.54 -1.85 -13.96
C ASN A 193 9.86 -1.76 -12.58
N LYS A 194 9.05 -0.73 -12.34
CA LYS A 194 8.38 -0.47 -11.05
C LYS A 194 7.74 -1.71 -10.42
N VAL A 195 6.96 -2.47 -11.19
CA VAL A 195 6.19 -3.60 -10.67
C VAL A 195 7.08 -4.77 -10.28
N THR A 196 8.05 -5.15 -11.12
CA THR A 196 8.88 -6.33 -10.88
C THR A 196 10.03 -6.01 -9.92
N VAL A 197 10.82 -4.98 -10.24
CA VAL A 197 11.99 -4.57 -9.47
C VAL A 197 11.55 -3.86 -8.19
N GLY A 198 10.62 -2.91 -8.26
CA GLY A 198 10.20 -2.13 -7.09
C GLY A 198 9.63 -2.99 -5.97
N VAL A 199 8.78 -3.97 -6.30
CA VAL A 199 8.22 -4.91 -5.31
C VAL A 199 9.30 -5.79 -4.70
N HIS A 200 10.23 -6.31 -5.51
CA HIS A 200 11.29 -7.17 -5.01
C HIS A 200 12.21 -6.42 -4.03
N LEU A 201 12.62 -5.20 -4.41
CA LEU A 201 13.52 -4.38 -3.62
C LEU A 201 12.87 -3.83 -2.34
N ALA A 202 11.58 -3.48 -2.38
CA ALA A 202 10.84 -3.04 -1.20
C ALA A 202 10.69 -4.16 -0.16
N GLY A 203 10.51 -5.40 -0.61
CA GLY A 203 10.43 -6.57 0.28
C GLY A 203 11.76 -7.17 0.70
N PHE A 204 12.89 -6.66 0.18
CA PHE A 204 14.22 -7.28 0.33
C PHE A 204 14.67 -7.39 1.79
N ASP A 205 14.47 -6.33 2.59
CA ASP A 205 14.81 -6.31 4.02
C ASP A 205 13.71 -6.91 4.92
N GLY A 206 12.59 -7.33 4.32
CA GLY A 206 11.43 -7.91 5.01
C GLY A 206 10.52 -6.90 5.71
N ILE A 207 9.32 -7.37 6.08
CA ILE A 207 8.27 -6.55 6.71
C ILE A 207 8.73 -5.97 8.06
N GLY A 208 9.52 -6.71 8.84
CA GLY A 208 10.05 -6.23 10.12
C GLY A 208 10.92 -4.98 10.00
N PHE A 209 11.70 -4.86 8.92
CA PHE A 209 12.48 -3.65 8.64
C PHE A 209 11.55 -2.49 8.24
N LEU A 210 10.59 -2.74 7.35
CA LEU A 210 9.61 -1.73 6.93
C LEU A 210 8.81 -1.17 8.12
N LYS A 211 8.38 -2.03 9.07
CA LYS A 211 7.72 -1.58 10.31
C LYS A 211 8.59 -0.60 11.11
N GLN A 212 9.90 -0.83 11.19
CA GLN A 212 10.80 0.09 11.92
C GLN A 212 10.96 1.45 11.22
N LYS A 213 10.83 1.49 9.89
CA LYS A 213 11.03 2.71 9.09
C LYS A 213 9.75 3.49 8.83
N CYS A 214 8.61 2.81 8.77
CA CYS A 214 7.34 3.35 8.31
C CYS A 214 6.29 3.27 9.43
N PRO A 215 6.16 4.31 10.28
CA PRO A 215 5.25 4.30 11.43
C PRO A 215 3.78 4.01 11.11
N HIS A 216 3.25 4.48 9.98
CA HIS A 216 1.86 4.22 9.61
C HIS A 216 1.67 2.79 9.08
N PHE A 217 2.60 2.30 8.26
CA PHE A 217 2.64 0.89 7.85
C PHE A 217 2.76 -0.05 9.06
N ASP A 218 3.60 0.28 10.05
CA ASP A 218 3.73 -0.47 11.31
C ASP A 218 2.41 -0.58 12.06
N LYS A 219 1.71 0.56 12.26
CA LYS A 219 0.38 0.57 12.90
C LYS A 219 -0.61 -0.35 12.19
N TRP A 220 -0.55 -0.44 10.85
CA TRP A 220 -1.42 -1.32 10.09
C TRP A 220 -1.03 -2.79 10.28
N VAL A 221 0.23 -3.16 10.02
CA VAL A 221 0.69 -4.55 10.13
C VAL A 221 0.51 -5.08 11.55
N THR A 222 0.80 -4.28 12.57
CA THR A 222 0.60 -4.66 13.97
C THR A 222 -0.88 -4.94 14.29
N LYS A 223 -1.86 -4.28 13.64
CA LYS A 223 -3.27 -4.67 13.77
C LYS A 223 -3.55 -6.03 13.10
N LEU A 224 -2.93 -6.28 11.95
CA LEU A 224 -3.11 -7.54 11.21
C LEU A 224 -2.55 -8.74 11.96
N GLU A 225 -1.44 -8.58 12.67
CA GLU A 225 -0.83 -9.63 13.51
C GLU A 225 -1.77 -10.15 14.61
N GLN A 226 -2.75 -9.35 15.04
CA GLN A 226 -3.64 -9.66 16.15
C GLN A 226 -4.96 -10.31 15.71
N LEU A 227 -5.18 -10.54 14.40
CA LEU A 227 -6.49 -10.98 13.89
C LEU A 227 -6.86 -12.42 14.26
N SER A 228 -5.87 -13.27 14.56
CA SER A 228 -6.07 -14.68 14.89
C SER A 228 -6.15 -14.96 16.40
N LEU A 229 -5.92 -13.93 17.22
CA LEU A 229 -5.88 -14.01 18.67
C LEU A 229 -7.28 -14.12 19.30
#